data_AF-A0A1I3T0S1-F1
#
_entry.id   AF-A0A1I3T0S1-F1
#
_cell.length_a   1.000
_cell.length_b   1.000
_cell.length_c   1.000
_cell.angle_alpha   90.00
_cell.angle_beta   90.00
_cell.angle_gamma   90.00
#
_symmetry.space_group_name_H-M   'P 1'
#
loop_
_entity.id
_entity.type
_entity.pdbx_description
1 polymer ?
#
loop_
_entity_poly.entity_id
_entity_poly.type
_entity_poly.pdbx_seq_one_letter_code
_entity_poly.pdbx_strand_id
1 'polypeptide(L)'
;MLPGINGAPLHDVTLFSYLVNPEDFTVVERQVSITDTGLSMGLTYADFRPVPQYIKGYPMHKIIIDFNRDAFIKDFIQVMTK
;
A
#
# COMPACT_ATOMS: atom_id res chain seq x y z
N MET A 1 -4.73 0.95 -20.16
CA MET A 1 -3.52 1.79 -20.08
C MET A 1 -3.95 3.16 -19.57
N LEU A 2 -3.28 3.67 -18.54
CA LEU A 2 -3.51 5.04 -18.06
C LEU A 2 -2.72 6.01 -18.96
N PRO A 3 -3.37 7.00 -19.59
CA PRO A 3 -2.65 8.01 -20.37
C PRO A 3 -1.61 8.71 -19.50
N GLY A 4 -0.37 8.83 -20.00
CA GLY A 4 0.73 9.50 -19.29
C GLY A 4 1.62 8.61 -18.43
N ILE A 5 1.36 7.30 -18.35
CA ILE A 5 2.24 6.34 -17.66
C ILE A 5 2.97 5.47 -18.68
N ASN A 6 4.30 5.44 -18.61
CA ASN A 6 5.13 4.52 -19.38
C ASN A 6 5.26 3.18 -18.63
N GLY A 7 4.67 2.13 -19.19
CA GLY A 7 4.66 0.79 -18.61
C GLY A 7 3.36 0.47 -17.86
N ALA A 8 3.34 -0.67 -17.17
CA ALA A 8 2.21 -1.13 -16.38
C ALA A 8 2.58 -1.17 -14.89
N PRO A 9 1.72 -0.67 -13.99
CA PRO A 9 1.90 -0.90 -12.56
C PRO A 9 1.77 -2.40 -12.25
N LEU A 10 2.63 -2.89 -11.36
CA LEU A 10 2.58 -4.26 -10.86
C LEU A 10 1.94 -4.23 -9.47
N HIS A 11 0.70 -4.69 -9.36
CA HIS A 11 -0.06 -4.57 -8.11
C HIS A 11 0.19 -5.75 -7.16
N ASP A 12 -0.21 -6.96 -7.56
CA ASP A 12 -0.25 -8.11 -6.66
C ASP A 12 1.15 -8.56 -6.22
N VAL A 13 2.13 -8.57 -7.14
CA VAL A 13 3.52 -8.96 -6.85
C VAL A 13 4.23 -8.00 -5.90
N THR A 14 3.76 -6.74 -5.81
CA THR A 14 4.31 -5.75 -4.87
C THR A 14 4.00 -6.14 -3.42
N LEU A 15 2.83 -6.74 -3.16
CA LEU A 15 2.51 -7.26 -1.83
C LEU A 15 3.46 -8.41 -1.45
N PHE A 16 3.75 -9.32 -2.36
CA PHE A 16 4.69 -10.42 -2.11
C PHE A 16 6.10 -9.90 -1.83
N SER A 17 6.56 -8.90 -2.59
CA SER A 17 7.86 -8.26 -2.35
C SER A 17 7.94 -7.65 -0.95
N TYR A 18 6.87 -6.99 -0.47
CA TYR A 18 6.80 -6.49 0.91
C TYR A 18 6.84 -7.61 1.95
N LEU A 19 6.16 -8.72 1.71
CA LEU A 19 6.15 -9.85 2.66
C LEU A 19 7.54 -10.51 2.78
N VAL A 20 8.35 -10.46 1.73
CA VAL A 20 9.69 -11.07 1.69
C VAL A 20 10.77 -10.10 2.17
N ASN A 21 10.71 -8.83 1.77
CA ASN A 21 11.70 -7.79 2.07
C ASN A 21 11.02 -6.55 2.70
N PRO A 22 10.41 -6.68 3.90
CA PRO A 22 9.63 -5.58 4.50
C PRO A 22 10.45 -4.32 4.80
N GLU A 23 11.76 -4.45 4.97
CA GLU A 23 12.70 -3.34 5.20
C GLU A 23 12.83 -2.38 4.02
N ASP A 24 12.50 -2.83 2.80
CA ASP A 24 12.49 -1.99 1.60
C ASP A 24 11.22 -1.14 1.49
N PHE A 25 10.28 -1.25 2.45
CA PHE A 25 8.98 -0.59 2.40
C PHE A 25 8.80 0.39 3.57
N THR A 26 8.25 1.56 3.26
CA THR A 26 7.80 2.51 4.28
C THR A 26 6.36 2.23 4.64
N VAL A 27 6.14 1.85 5.89
CA VAL A 27 4.83 1.46 6.42
C VAL A 27 4.40 2.43 7.53
N VAL A 28 3.13 2.81 7.51
CA VAL A 28 2.49 3.50 8.64
C VAL A 28 1.39 2.64 9.24
N GLU A 29 1.18 2.77 10.54
CA GLU A 29 0.06 2.13 11.22
C GLU A 29 -1.05 3.15 11.49
N ARG A 30 -2.26 2.86 11.00
CA ARG A 30 -3.45 3.72 11.18
C ARG A 30 -4.71 2.89 11.39
N GLN A 31 -5.71 3.51 12.01
CA GLN A 31 -7.07 2.98 11.97
C GLN A 31 -7.64 3.18 10.56
N VAL A 32 -8.14 2.09 9.97
CA VAL A 32 -8.70 2.08 8.61
C VAL A 32 -10.17 1.73 8.68
N SER A 33 -10.99 2.44 7.91
CA SER A 33 -12.42 2.15 7.74
C SER A 33 -12.79 2.12 6.26
N ILE A 34 -13.82 1.37 5.92
CA ILE A 34 -14.41 1.38 4.58
C ILE A 34 -15.71 2.18 4.63
N THR A 35 -15.88 3.13 3.71
CA THR A 35 -17.18 3.79 3.52
C THR A 35 -18.13 2.81 2.83
N ASP A 36 -19.25 2.50 3.46
CA ASP A 36 -20.22 1.49 3.00
C ASP A 36 -21.50 2.10 2.41
N THR A 37 -21.63 3.42 2.40
CA THR A 37 -22.82 4.14 1.95
C THR A 37 -22.49 5.44 1.21
N GLY A 38 -23.44 5.95 0.42
CA GLY A 38 -23.31 7.23 -0.27
C GLY A 38 -22.35 7.23 -1.47
N LEU A 39 -21.98 8.43 -1.95
CA LEU A 39 -21.19 8.62 -3.17
C LEU A 39 -19.76 8.11 -3.09
N SER A 40 -19.22 7.93 -1.88
CA SER A 40 -17.87 7.44 -1.61
C SER A 40 -17.83 5.98 -1.18
N MET A 41 -18.90 5.23 -1.42
CA MET A 41 -18.96 3.79 -1.12
C MET A 41 -17.78 3.05 -1.76
N GLY A 42 -17.09 2.22 -0.98
CA GLY A 42 -15.88 1.51 -1.37
C GLY A 42 -14.57 2.23 -1.07
N LEU A 43 -14.62 3.48 -0.59
CA LEU A 43 -13.41 4.20 -0.17
C LEU A 43 -12.78 3.54 1.05
N THR A 44 -11.51 3.15 0.93
CA THR A 44 -10.66 2.81 2.08
C THR A 44 -10.10 4.11 2.67
N TYR A 45 -10.49 4.43 3.89
CA TYR A 45 -10.16 5.69 4.56
C TYR A 45 -9.24 5.47 5.76
N ALA A 46 -8.25 6.36 5.92
CA ALA A 46 -7.41 6.47 7.11
C ALA A 46 -7.09 7.94 7.41
N ASP A 47 -6.98 8.28 8.69
CA ASP A 47 -6.67 9.63 9.15
C ASP A 47 -5.15 9.85 9.25
N PHE A 48 -4.60 10.66 8.34
CA PHE A 48 -3.18 10.98 8.26
C PHE A 48 -2.81 12.32 8.94
N ARG A 49 -3.75 12.97 9.64
CA ARG A 49 -3.45 14.21 10.38
C ARG A 49 -2.40 13.95 11.47
N PRO A 50 -1.61 14.96 11.88
CA PRO A 50 -0.58 14.81 12.91
C PRO A 50 -1.12 14.28 14.25
N VAL A 51 -2.36 14.63 14.58
CA VAL A 51 -3.09 14.16 15.76
C VAL A 51 -4.41 13.57 15.29
N PRO A 52 -4.43 12.29 14.88
CA PRO A 52 -5.64 11.67 14.37
C PRO A 52 -6.61 11.37 15.53
N GLN A 53 -7.90 11.30 15.22
CA GLN A 53 -8.88 10.84 16.20
C GLN A 53 -8.66 9.35 16.47
N TYR A 54 -8.52 8.97 17.74
CA TYR A 54 -8.48 7.56 18.14
C TYR A 54 -9.88 7.06 18.46
N ILE A 55 -10.32 6.02 17.76
CA ILE A 55 -11.60 5.36 18.00
C ILE A 55 -11.35 4.05 18.75
N LYS A 56 -11.81 3.97 20.00
CA LYS A 56 -11.59 2.78 20.82
C LYS A 56 -12.21 1.54 20.16
N GLY A 57 -11.44 0.46 20.06
CA GLY A 57 -11.88 -0.82 19.49
C GLY A 57 -11.79 -0.92 17.97
N TYR A 58 -11.42 0.15 17.26
CA TYR A 58 -11.15 0.08 15.82
C TYR A 58 -9.77 -0.54 15.54
N PRO A 59 -9.67 -1.45 14.56
CA PRO A 59 -8.43 -2.15 14.26
C PRO A 59 -7.36 -1.19 13.70
N MET A 60 -6.11 -1.47 14.07
CA MET A 60 -4.94 -0.84 13.47
C MET A 60 -4.48 -1.69 12.28
N HIS A 61 -4.21 -1.04 11.17
CA HIS A 61 -3.72 -1.66 9.95
C HIS A 61 -2.41 -1.02 9.49
N LYS A 62 -1.58 -1.83 8.84
CA LYS A 62 -0.37 -1.38 8.15
C LYS A 62 -0.72 -0.89 6.76
N ILE A 63 -0.29 0.32 6.43
CA ILE A 63 -0.45 0.95 5.11
C ILE A 63 0.95 1.20 4.57
N ILE A 64 1.26 0.58 3.43
CA ILE A 64 2.48 0.85 2.68
C ILE A 64 2.28 2.18 1.94
N ILE A 65 3.16 3.15 2.17
CA ILE A 65 3.07 4.49 1.54
C ILE A 65 4.22 4.77 0.58
N ASP A 66 5.32 4.02 0.70
CA ASP A 66 6.47 4.13 -0.20
C ASP A 66 7.30 2.83 -0.18
N PHE A 67 8.19 2.65 -1.14
CA PHE A 67 9.11 1.53 -1.20
C PHE A 67 10.35 1.80 -2.05
N ASN A 68 11.41 1.04 -1.83
CA ASN A 68 12.62 1.06 -2.63
C ASN A 68 12.37 0.43 -4.00
N ARG A 69 12.07 1.29 -4.98
CA ARG A 69 11.73 0.88 -6.34
C ARG A 69 12.85 0.10 -7.04
N ASP A 70 14.10 0.47 -6.83
CA ASP A 70 15.24 -0.19 -7.50
C ASP A 70 15.47 -1.59 -6.93
N ALA A 71 15.31 -1.78 -5.61
CA ALA A 71 15.34 -3.09 -4.97
C ALA A 71 14.20 -3.98 -5.49
N PHE A 72 12.97 -3.44 -5.56
CA PHE A 72 11.82 -4.16 -6.10
C PHE A 72 12.06 -4.64 -7.55
N ILE A 73 12.54 -3.76 -8.44
CA ILE A 73 12.78 -4.12 -9.85
C ILE A 73 13.83 -5.22 -9.96
N LYS A 74 14.92 -5.11 -9.19
CA LYS A 74 15.99 -6.10 -9.18
C LYS A 74 15.49 -7.47 -8.72
N ASP A 75 14.76 -7.51 -7.61
CA ASP A 75 14.17 -8.74 -7.06
C ASP A 75 13.17 -9.35 -8.03
N PHE A 76 12.28 -8.54 -8.59
CA PHE A 76 11.28 -8.99 -9.57
C PHE A 76 11.94 -9.65 -10.79
N ILE A 77 12.94 -9.00 -11.41
CA ILE A 77 13.66 -9.59 -12.54
C ILE A 77 14.34 -10.89 -12.12
N GLN A 78 15.05 -10.90 -10.99
CA GLN A 78 15.75 -12.09 -10.49
C GLN A 78 14.81 -13.29 -10.26
N VAL A 79 13.59 -13.06 -9.78
CA VAL A 79 12.61 -14.14 -9.54
C VAL A 79 11.95 -14.60 -10.84
N MET A 80 11.58 -13.68 -11.72
CA MET A 80 10.77 -13.97 -12.92
C MET A 80 11.57 -14.46 -14.11
N THR A 81 12.89 -14.29 -14.13
CA THR A 81 13.77 -14.77 -15.21
C THR A 81 14.63 -15.98 -14.82
N LYS A 82 14.31 -16.63 -13.69
CA LYS A 82 14.92 -17.90 -13.32
C LYS A 82 14.29 -19.09 -14.05
#